data_AF-A0A355BLF2-F1
#
_entry.id   AF-A0A355BLF2-F1
#
_cell.length_a   1.000
_cell.length_b   1.000
_cell.length_c   1.000
_cell.angle_alpha   90.00
_cell.angle_beta   90.00
_cell.angle_gamma   90.00
#
_symmetry.space_group_name_H-M   'P 1'
#
loop_
_entity.id
_entity.type
_entity.pdbx_description
1 polymer ?
#
loop_
_entity_poly.entity_id
_entity_poly.type
_entity_poly.pdbx_seq_one_letter_code
_entity_poly.pdbx_strand_id
1 'polypeptide(L)' 'LPSGCVAPMVRQANGLREAIAACDDLRTGHLGADFIEGMACQGGCIAGPGTLIDPRVADRLLERFCKSAESDKKATAN' A
#
# COMPACT_ATOMS: atom_id res chain seq x y z
N LEU A 1 -17.19 10.80 6.42
CA LEU A 1 -16.85 12.19 6.05
C LEU A 1 -18.10 13.03 6.26
N PRO A 2 -18.11 14.04 7.15
CA PRO A 2 -19.28 14.89 7.39
C PRO A 2 -19.77 15.55 6.09
N SER A 3 -21.07 15.85 6.00
CA SER A 3 -21.70 16.40 4.79
C SER A 3 -21.05 17.73 4.40
N GLY A 4 -20.23 17.76 3.33
CA GLY A 4 -19.55 18.96 2.82
C GLY A 4 -18.03 18.82 2.60
N CYS A 5 -17.38 17.77 3.11
CA CYS A 5 -15.97 17.52 2.80
C CYS A 5 -15.81 16.60 1.58
N VAL A 6 -15.08 17.09 0.58
CA VAL A 6 -14.72 16.32 -0.62
C VAL A 6 -13.65 15.29 -0.25
N ALA A 7 -13.81 14.06 -0.74
CA ALA A 7 -12.80 13.02 -0.55
C ALA A 7 -11.54 13.37 -1.36
N PRO A 8 -10.33 13.23 -0.80
CA PRO A 8 -9.11 13.49 -1.55
C PRO A 8 -8.96 12.48 -2.70
N MET A 9 -8.52 12.96 -3.86
CA MET A 9 -8.07 12.10 -4.95
C MET A 9 -6.73 11.48 -4.60
N VAL A 10 -6.78 10.21 -4.20
CA VAL A 10 -5.59 9.42 -3.82
C VAL A 10 -5.05 8.66 -5.03
N ARG A 11 -3.73 8.67 -5.20
CA ARG A 11 -3.01 7.87 -6.20
C ARG A 11 -1.91 7.05 -5.54
N GLN A 12 -1.80 5.79 -5.93
CA GLN A 12 -0.69 4.92 -5.55
C GLN A 12 0.23 4.68 -6.74
N ALA A 13 1.54 4.62 -6.47
CA ALA A 13 2.57 4.26 -7.43
C ALA A 13 3.46 3.17 -6.83
N ASN A 14 3.57 2.04 -7.52
CA ASN A 14 4.30 0.88 -7.03
C ASN A 14 5.60 0.71 -7.80
N GLY A 15 6.71 0.53 -7.08
CA GLY A 15 8.03 0.52 -7.70
C GLY A 15 8.61 1.93 -7.92
N LEU A 16 9.93 2.02 -7.75
CA LEU A 16 10.66 3.29 -7.84
C LEU A 16 10.44 4.02 -9.18
N ARG A 17 10.37 3.30 -10.30
CA ARG A 17 10.14 3.90 -11.62
C ARG A 17 8.78 4.59 -11.70
N GLU A 18 7.71 3.95 -11.22
CA GLU A 18 6.37 4.54 -11.23
C GLU A 18 6.26 5.69 -10.26
N ALA A 19 6.89 5.58 -9.08
CA ALA A 19 6.91 6.66 -8.10
C ALA A 19 7.58 7.93 -8.66
N ILE A 20 8.72 7.78 -9.35
CA ILE A 20 9.39 8.92 -10.01
C ILE A 20 8.51 9.49 -11.13
N ALA A 21 7.93 8.64 -11.98
CA ALA A 21 7.03 9.11 -13.04
C ALA A 21 5.82 9.87 -12.48
N ALA A 22 5.21 9.39 -11.40
CA ALA A 22 4.12 10.09 -10.72
C ALA A 22 4.56 11.45 -10.15
N CYS A 23 5.77 11.55 -9.60
CA CYS A 23 6.34 12.82 -9.17
C CYS A 23 6.59 13.79 -10.34
N ASP A 24 7.05 13.28 -11.48
CA ASP A 24 7.28 14.08 -12.68
C ASP A 24 5.95 14.58 -13.30
N ASP A 25 4.93 13.73 -13.35
CA ASP A 25 3.58 14.08 -13.82
C ASP A 25 2.92 15.09 -12.87
N LEU A 26 3.15 14.98 -11.56
CA LEU A 26 2.72 15.98 -10.58
C LEU A 26 3.42 17.32 -10.82
N ARG A 27 4.75 17.31 -11.02
CA ARG A 27 5.56 18.52 -11.25
C ARG A 27 5.15 19.26 -12.51
N THR A 28 4.77 18.53 -13.55
CA THR A 28 4.35 19.08 -14.85
C THR A 28 2.86 19.46 -14.90
N GLY A 29 2.10 19.17 -13.84
CA GLY A 29 0.66 19.47 -13.77
C GLY A 29 -0.21 18.50 -14.58
N HIS A 30 0.35 17.39 -15.05
CA HIS A 30 -0.37 16.34 -15.79
C HIS A 30 -1.07 15.33 -14.87
N LEU A 31 -0.77 15.35 -13.56
CA LEU A 31 -1.40 14.49 -12.56
C LEU A 31 -2.25 15.29 -11.57
N GLY A 32 -3.57 15.12 -11.65
CA GLY A 32 -4.51 15.60 -10.61
C GLY A 32 -4.59 14.59 -9.45
N ALA A 33 -3.94 14.90 -8.33
CA ALA A 33 -4.00 14.13 -7.10
C ALA A 33 -3.84 15.04 -5.88
N ASP A 34 -4.62 14.79 -4.83
CA ASP A 34 -4.50 15.48 -3.54
C ASP A 34 -3.49 14.76 -2.63
N PHE A 35 -3.32 13.46 -2.82
CA PHE A 35 -2.39 12.63 -2.06
C PHE A 35 -1.80 11.54 -2.95
N ILE A 36 -0.47 11.39 -2.90
CA ILE A 36 0.25 10.35 -3.64
C ILE A 36 1.05 9.51 -2.64
N GLU A 37 0.87 8.19 -2.68
CA GLU A 37 1.70 7.23 -1.98
C GLU A 37 2.58 6.49 -2.99
N GLY A 38 3.89 6.57 -2.80
CA GLY A 38 4.88 5.92 -3.66
C GLY A 38 5.67 4.86 -2.89
N MET A 39 5.70 3.64 -3.40
CA MET A 39 6.50 2.54 -2.84
C MET A 39 7.68 2.24 -3.74
N ALA A 40 8.87 2.04 -3.16
CA ALA A 40 10.06 1.71 -3.95
C ALA A 40 9.98 0.31 -4.61
N CYS A 41 9.22 -0.61 -4.02
CA CYS A 41 9.06 -1.99 -4.48
C CYS A 41 7.68 -2.20 -5.09
N GLN A 42 7.60 -3.01 -6.16
CA GLN A 42 6.36 -3.27 -6.90
C GLN A 42 5.30 -4.02 -6.08
N GLY A 43 5.69 -4.82 -5.09
CA GLY A 43 4.78 -5.52 -4.18
C GLY A 43 4.70 -4.88 -2.79
N GLY A 44 5.00 -3.58 -2.68
CA GLY A 44 5.04 -2.89 -1.38
C GLY A 44 6.12 -3.45 -0.45
N CYS A 45 5.95 -3.23 0.85
CA CYS A 45 6.95 -3.59 1.86
C CYS A 45 7.25 -5.10 1.93
N ILE A 46 6.24 -5.96 1.71
CA ILE A 46 6.39 -7.42 1.79
C ILE A 46 7.26 -7.99 0.66
N ALA A 47 7.41 -7.26 -0.44
CA ALA A 47 8.27 -7.60 -1.58
C ALA A 47 9.59 -6.83 -1.58
N GLY A 48 9.99 -6.29 -0.42
CA GLY A 48 11.24 -5.56 -0.26
C GLY A 48 12.49 -6.44 -0.45
N PRO A 49 13.68 -5.83 -0.58
CA PRO A 49 14.93 -6.56 -0.75
C PRO A 49 15.30 -7.49 0.43
N GLY A 50 14.67 -7.31 1.59
CA GLY A 50 14.82 -8.17 2.75
C GLY A 50 13.95 -9.44 2.74
N THR A 51 13.09 -9.62 1.74
CA THR A 51 12.20 -10.78 1.66
C THR A 51 13.00 -12.03 1.29
N LEU A 52 13.03 -13.01 2.19
CA LEU A 52 13.86 -14.22 2.09
C LEU A 52 13.27 -15.33 1.21
N ILE A 53 11.99 -15.22 0.88
CA ILE A 53 11.22 -16.21 0.14
C ILE A 53 10.53 -15.54 -1.06
N ASP A 54 9.95 -16.33 -1.94
CA ASP A 54 9.16 -15.76 -3.04
C ASP A 54 8.09 -14.79 -2.50
N PRO A 55 8.01 -13.54 -3.00
CA PRO A 55 7.08 -12.53 -2.48
C PRO A 55 5.61 -12.97 -2.49
N ARG A 56 5.19 -13.82 -3.44
CA ARG A 56 3.82 -14.34 -3.48
C ARG A 56 3.56 -15.35 -2.37
N VAL A 57 4.59 -16.09 -1.96
CA VAL A 57 4.53 -16.98 -0.80
C VAL A 57 4.52 -16.16 0.48
N ALA A 58 5.37 -15.14 0.60
CA ALA A 58 5.39 -14.23 1.75
C ALA A 58 4.04 -13.55 1.99
N ASP A 59 3.43 -13.04 0.92
CA ASP A 59 2.13 -12.38 0.96
C ASP A 59 1.03 -13.33 1.48
N ARG A 60 0.96 -14.56 0.94
CA ARG A 60 0.02 -15.59 1.44
C ARG A 60 0.24 -15.97 2.91
N LEU A 61 1.49 -16.01 3.36
CA LEU A 61 1.80 -16.29 4.76
C LEU A 61 1.37 -15.14 5.67
N LEU A 62 1.58 -13.89 5.23
CA LEU A 62 1.10 -12.70 5.93
C LEU A 62 -0.43 -12.69 6.04
N GLU A 63 -1.15 -12.98 4.97
CA GLU A 63 -2.62 -13.08 4.99
C GLU A 63 -3.11 -14.11 6.01
N ARG A 64 -2.47 -15.28 6.07
CA ARG A 64 -2.79 -16.33 7.04
C ARG A 64 -2.53 -15.86 8.47
N PHE A 65 -1.38 -15.22 8.70
CA PHE A 65 -1.01 -14.66 10.00
C PHE A 65 -2.03 -13.61 10.47
N CYS A 66 -2.43 -12.69 9.61
CA CYS A 66 -3.43 -11.66 9.93
C CYS A 66 -4.79 -12.28 10.30
N LYS A 67 -5.28 -13.27 9.54
CA LYS A 67 -6.54 -13.97 9.82
C LYS A 67 -6.51 -14.71 11.16
N SER A 68 -5.39 -15.36 11.49
CA SER A 68 -5.21 -15.99 12.80
C SER A 68 -5.23 -14.96 13.93
N ALA A 69 -4.52 -13.84 13.78
CA ALA A 69 -4.48 -12.78 14.78
C ALA A 69 -5.86 -12.14 15.04
N GLU A 70 -6.71 -12.01 14.01
CA GLU A 70 -8.10 -11.56 14.17
C GLU A 70 -8.97 -12.55 14.95
N SER A 71 -8.73 -13.85 14.75
CA SER A 71 -9.44 -14.91 15.46
C SER A 71 -9.05 -14.96 16.94
N ASP A 72 -7.76 -14.79 17.23
CA ASP A 72 -7.23 -14.78 18.59
C ASP A 72 -7.70 -13.54 19.38
N LYS A 73 -7.82 -12.37 18.71
CA LYS A 73 -8.42 -11.17 19.32
C LYS A 73 -9.88 -11.40 19.74
N LYS A 74 -10.65 -12.16 18.97
CA LYS A 74 -12.04 -12.52 19.34
C LYS A 74 -12.09 -13.51 20.50
N ALA A 75 -11.16 -14.47 20.55
CA ALA A 75 -11.10 -15.45 21.63
C ALA A 75 -10.73 -14.82 22.99
N THR A 76 -9.93 -13.75 22.99
CA THR A 76 -9.47 -13.06 24.21
C THR A 76 -10.39 -11.91 24.66
N ALA A 77 -11.39 -11.54 23.84
CA ALA A 77 -12.33 -10.44 24.13
C ALA A 77 -13.64 -10.90 24.80
N ASN A 78 -13.72 -12.16 25.23
CA ASN A 78 -14.86 -12.76 25.95
C ASN A 78 -14.53 -12.96 27.43
#